data_AF-A0A5C6DE72-F1
#
_entry.id   AF-A0A5C6DE72-F1
#
_cell.length_a   1.000
_cell.length_b   1.000
_cell.length_c   1.000
_cell.angle_alpha   90.00
_cell.angle_beta   90.00
_cell.angle_gamma   90.00
#
_symmetry.space_group_name_H-M   'P 1'
#
loop_
_entity.id
_entity.type
_entity.pdbx_description
1 polymer ?
#
loop_
_entity_poly.entity_id
_entity_poly.type
_entity_poly.pdbx_seq_one_letter_code
_entity_poly.pdbx_strand_id
1 'polypeptide(L)'
;MRNTFVIFCLAIASTLHADDAWVIDSQRDWQQAVADQSNLQFEDGFATPTAKEATLRSTMKSFDEMRSANLITIDQSSAWLSGKPVGQIGPNNVADAPVFLRKRDNDYWFFGRYKPSADSAPVAPAELNGFDVPLMTNPHPFMKPLPDM
;
A
#
# COMPACT_ATOMS: atom_id res chain seq x y z
N MET A 1 -55.02 -36.19 -13.47
CA MET A 1 -53.73 -35.54 -13.82
C MET A 1 -53.01 -35.24 -12.52
N ARG A 2 -51.82 -35.80 -12.31
CA ARG A 2 -51.08 -35.74 -11.03
C ARG A 2 -49.93 -34.74 -11.21
N ASN A 3 -50.06 -33.55 -10.60
CA ASN A 3 -49.03 -32.51 -10.65
C ASN A 3 -48.02 -32.75 -9.52
N THR A 4 -46.82 -33.18 -9.88
CA THR A 4 -45.68 -33.26 -8.96
C THR A 4 -44.94 -31.93 -9.00
N PHE A 5 -44.95 -31.18 -7.90
CA PHE A 5 -44.09 -30.00 -7.72
C PHE A 5 -42.74 -30.44 -7.14
N VAL A 6 -41.66 -30.13 -7.84
CA VAL A 6 -40.28 -30.28 -7.37
C VAL A 6 -39.87 -28.96 -6.70
N ILE A 7 -39.51 -28.99 -5.42
CA ILE A 7 -38.98 -27.84 -4.68
C ILE A 7 -37.46 -27.86 -4.80
N PHE A 8 -36.90 -26.83 -5.44
CA PHE A 8 -35.47 -26.60 -5.56
C PHE A 8 -35.01 -25.74 -4.37
N CYS A 9 -34.29 -26.32 -3.42
CA CYS A 9 -33.67 -25.56 -2.32
C CYS A 9 -32.43 -24.83 -2.84
N LEU A 10 -32.58 -23.54 -3.10
CA LEU A 10 -31.46 -22.63 -3.36
C LEU A 10 -30.81 -22.29 -2.00
N ALA A 11 -29.64 -22.88 -1.72
CA ALA A 11 -28.85 -22.53 -0.55
C ALA A 11 -28.25 -21.12 -0.74
N ILE A 12 -28.90 -20.11 -0.16
CA ILE A 12 -28.36 -18.77 -0.05
C ILE A 12 -27.34 -18.79 1.09
N ALA A 13 -26.05 -18.63 0.76
CA ALA A 13 -25.01 -18.42 1.76
C ALA A 13 -25.20 -17.03 2.37
N SER A 14 -25.80 -16.98 3.57
CA SER A 14 -25.94 -15.75 4.34
C SER A 14 -24.56 -15.30 4.83
N THR A 15 -24.07 -14.16 4.35
CA THR A 15 -22.98 -13.45 5.01
C THR A 15 -23.49 -12.97 6.37
N LEU A 16 -22.89 -13.46 7.45
CA LEU A 16 -23.12 -12.98 8.81
C LEU A 16 -22.67 -11.52 8.91
N HIS A 17 -23.56 -10.58 8.60
CA HIS A 17 -23.42 -9.21 9.07
C HIS A 17 -23.84 -9.21 10.53
N ALA A 18 -22.86 -9.20 11.43
CA ALA A 18 -23.12 -8.94 12.84
C ALA A 18 -23.52 -7.46 12.98
N ASP A 19 -24.82 -7.18 13.08
CA ASP A 19 -25.36 -5.84 13.39
C ASP A 19 -24.77 -5.25 14.69
N ASP A 20 -24.14 -6.09 15.52
CA ASP A 20 -23.51 -5.73 16.80
C ASP A 20 -21.97 -5.55 16.74
N ALA A 21 -21.36 -5.56 15.56
CA ALA A 21 -19.90 -5.39 15.45
C ALA A 21 -19.47 -3.99 15.94
N TRP A 22 -18.62 -3.95 16.98
CA TRP A 22 -18.00 -2.72 17.44
C TRP A 22 -16.76 -2.43 16.60
N VAL A 23 -16.85 -1.41 15.75
CA VAL A 23 -15.81 -1.01 14.79
C VAL A 23 -15.19 0.31 15.24
N ILE A 24 -13.88 0.43 15.09
CA ILE A 24 -13.11 1.66 15.27
C ILE A 24 -12.40 1.93 13.94
N ASP A 25 -12.99 2.76 13.08
CA ASP A 25 -12.46 3.02 11.73
C ASP A 25 -12.49 4.49 11.32
N SER A 26 -13.10 5.37 12.12
CA SER A 26 -13.09 6.81 11.88
C SER A 26 -12.20 7.56 12.85
N GLN A 27 -11.83 8.79 12.48
CA GLN A 27 -11.07 9.71 13.33
C GLN A 27 -11.71 9.87 14.72
N ARG A 28 -13.04 9.97 14.75
CA ARG A 28 -13.80 10.13 15.99
C ARG A 28 -13.74 8.86 16.83
N ASP A 29 -13.85 7.68 16.21
CA ASP A 29 -13.83 6.42 16.93
C ASP A 29 -12.48 6.20 17.60
N TRP A 30 -11.39 6.47 16.88
CA TRP A 30 -10.05 6.43 17.46
C TRP A 30 -9.94 7.33 18.70
N GLN A 31 -10.37 8.58 18.59
CA GLN A 31 -10.31 9.54 19.69
C GLN A 31 -11.16 9.13 20.90
N GLN A 32 -12.31 8.48 20.68
CA GLN A 32 -13.21 8.06 21.76
C GLN A 32 -12.80 6.74 22.40
N ALA A 33 -12.12 5.86 21.66
CA ALA A 33 -11.77 4.54 22.12
C ALA A 33 -10.39 4.47 22.79
N VAL A 34 -9.62 5.55 22.88
CA VAL A 34 -8.27 5.53 23.46
C VAL A 34 -8.31 5.69 24.98
N ALA A 35 -7.73 4.72 25.68
CA ALA A 35 -7.41 4.82 27.09
C ALA A 35 -6.00 5.38 27.34
N ASP A 36 -5.03 4.91 26.57
CA ASP A 36 -3.62 5.32 26.64
C ASP A 36 -2.91 5.03 25.31
N GLN A 37 -1.84 5.77 25.00
CA GLN A 37 -1.06 5.57 23.78
C GLN A 37 0.38 6.07 23.90
N SER A 38 1.28 5.48 23.10
CA SER A 38 2.63 6.00 22.91
C SER A 38 3.05 5.91 21.44
N ASN A 39 3.75 6.93 20.97
CA ASN A 39 4.27 7.05 19.59
C ASN A 39 3.22 6.76 18.51
N LEU A 40 1.98 7.22 18.73
CA LEU A 40 0.85 7.00 17.83
C LEU A 40 0.11 8.33 17.61
N GLN A 41 -0.22 8.63 16.36
CA GLN A 41 -1.00 9.79 15.97
C GLN A 41 -2.26 9.34 15.24
N PHE A 42 -3.39 10.02 15.48
CA PHE A 42 -4.62 9.80 14.73
C PHE A 42 -4.85 10.96 13.75
N GLU A 43 -4.79 10.69 12.46
CA GLU A 43 -4.99 11.68 11.41
C GLU A 43 -5.64 11.03 10.19
N ASP A 44 -6.51 11.76 9.49
CA ASP A 44 -7.23 11.29 8.31
C ASP A 44 -8.00 9.96 8.51
N GLY A 45 -8.41 9.66 9.75
CA GLY A 45 -9.10 8.41 10.10
C GLY A 45 -8.17 7.22 10.34
N PHE A 46 -6.85 7.42 10.37
CA PHE A 46 -5.86 6.37 10.58
C PHE A 46 -5.10 6.53 11.90
N ALA A 47 -4.71 5.41 12.49
CA ALA A 47 -3.73 5.34 13.55
C ALA A 47 -2.34 5.10 12.95
N THR A 48 -1.46 6.09 13.03
CA THR A 48 -0.13 6.06 12.42
C THR A 48 0.97 6.07 13.47
N PRO A 49 1.89 5.09 13.45
CA PRO A 49 3.08 5.11 14.31
C PRO A 49 3.98 6.31 13.98
N THR A 50 4.46 7.00 15.01
CA THR A 50 5.42 8.11 14.89
C THR A 50 6.86 7.71 15.23
N ALA A 51 7.05 6.45 15.65
CA ALA A 51 8.35 5.85 15.91
C ALA A 51 8.35 4.39 15.45
N LYS A 52 9.53 3.73 15.53
CA LYS A 52 9.70 2.31 15.20
C LYS A 52 8.74 1.39 15.97
N GLU A 53 8.40 1.77 17.19
CA GLU A 53 7.48 1.05 18.07
C GLU A 53 6.40 2.01 18.56
N ALA A 54 5.15 1.58 18.52
CA ALA A 54 3.98 2.32 19.00
C ALA A 54 3.08 1.39 19.82
N THR A 55 2.40 1.96 20.80
CA THR A 55 1.45 1.22 21.64
C THR A 55 0.11 1.93 21.70
N LEU A 56 -0.96 1.13 21.70
CA LEU A 56 -2.33 1.59 21.89
C LEU A 56 -2.98 0.73 22.97
N ARG A 57 -3.62 1.40 23.93
CA ARG A 57 -4.57 0.77 24.84
C ARG A 57 -5.95 1.33 24.56
N SER A 58 -6.86 0.49 24.09
CA SER A 58 -8.24 0.86 23.80
C SER A 58 -9.14 0.63 25.02
N THR A 59 -10.13 1.50 25.23
CA THR A 59 -11.25 1.30 26.16
C THR A 59 -12.21 0.28 25.57
N MET A 60 -12.48 -0.82 26.26
CA MET A 60 -13.50 -1.77 25.79
C MET A 60 -14.92 -1.22 25.99
N LYS A 61 -15.78 -1.40 24.99
CA LYS A 61 -17.21 -1.10 25.10
C LYS A 61 -17.88 -1.97 26.17
N SER A 62 -18.62 -1.34 27.08
CA SER A 62 -19.46 -2.03 28.05
C SER A 62 -20.82 -2.40 27.47
N PHE A 63 -21.39 -3.51 27.93
CA PHE A 63 -22.73 -3.98 27.56
C PHE A 63 -23.55 -4.23 28.83
N ASP A 64 -24.86 -4.02 28.76
CA ASP A 64 -25.77 -4.22 29.91
C ASP A 64 -25.87 -5.71 30.31
N GLU A 65 -25.65 -6.60 29.34
CA GLU A 65 -25.62 -8.04 29.53
C GLU A 65 -24.20 -8.58 29.35
N MET A 66 -23.87 -9.66 30.06
CA MET A 66 -22.58 -10.32 29.93
C MET A 66 -22.45 -10.95 28.54
N ARG A 67 -21.39 -10.57 27.81
CA ARG A 67 -21.10 -11.06 26.47
C ARG A 67 -19.64 -11.50 26.39
N SER A 68 -19.37 -12.47 25.51
CA SER A 68 -18.01 -12.90 25.16
C SER A 68 -17.67 -12.46 23.74
N ALA A 69 -16.46 -11.93 23.52
CA ALA A 69 -15.97 -11.65 22.18
C ALA A 69 -15.77 -12.96 21.41
N ASN A 70 -16.38 -13.07 20.23
CA ASN A 70 -16.16 -14.19 19.33
C ASN A 70 -14.87 -13.98 18.51
N LEU A 71 -14.64 -12.76 18.04
CA LEU A 71 -13.51 -12.39 17.20
C LEU A 71 -13.06 -10.95 17.50
N ILE A 72 -11.75 -10.72 17.46
CA ILE A 72 -11.15 -9.39 17.43
C ILE A 72 -10.24 -9.35 16.21
N THR A 73 -10.50 -8.39 15.32
CA THR A 73 -9.73 -8.18 14.09
C THR A 73 -8.94 -6.89 14.20
N ILE A 74 -7.69 -6.92 13.76
CA ILE A 74 -6.83 -5.75 13.62
C ILE A 74 -6.37 -5.74 12.16
N ASP A 75 -6.86 -4.77 11.40
CA ASP A 75 -6.55 -4.65 9.97
C ASP A 75 -5.49 -3.57 9.73
N GLN A 76 -4.53 -3.89 8.87
CA GLN A 76 -3.55 -2.91 8.41
C GLN A 76 -4.22 -1.95 7.40
N SER A 77 -3.95 -0.65 7.55
CA SER A 77 -4.44 0.37 6.61
C SER A 77 -3.97 0.11 5.18
N SER A 78 -4.88 0.31 4.22
CA SER A 78 -4.59 0.32 2.78
C SER A 78 -3.93 1.61 2.30
N ALA A 79 -3.80 2.64 3.16
CA ALA A 79 -3.22 3.94 2.82
C ALA A 79 -1.75 3.88 2.37
N TRP A 80 -1.06 2.76 2.60
CA TRP A 80 0.26 2.50 2.04
C TRP A 80 0.29 2.55 0.50
N LEU A 81 -0.87 2.40 -0.15
CA LEU A 81 -1.02 2.49 -1.60
C LEU A 81 -1.15 3.92 -2.13
N SER A 82 -1.19 4.94 -1.26
CA SER A 82 -1.36 6.34 -1.64
C SER A 82 -0.02 7.05 -1.86
N GLY A 83 0.80 6.52 -2.78
CA GLY A 83 2.00 7.23 -3.21
C GLY A 83 1.63 8.58 -3.84
N LYS A 84 2.10 9.69 -3.28
CA LYS A 84 2.04 10.99 -3.95
C LYS A 84 2.86 10.88 -5.25
N PRO A 85 2.38 11.37 -6.40
CA PRO A 85 3.15 11.31 -7.64
C PRO A 85 4.48 12.04 -7.45
N VAL A 86 5.59 11.29 -7.45
CA VAL A 86 6.94 11.87 -7.33
C VAL A 86 7.45 12.25 -8.71
N GLY A 87 6.89 13.33 -9.28
CA GLY A 87 7.35 13.92 -10.54
C GLY A 87 7.69 12.92 -11.64
N GLN A 88 8.68 13.25 -12.46
CA GLN A 88 9.18 12.35 -13.48
C GLN A 88 10.22 11.39 -12.88
N ILE A 89 9.88 10.09 -12.78
CA ILE A 89 10.82 9.04 -12.39
C ILE A 89 11.51 8.51 -13.66
N GLY A 90 12.78 8.87 -13.82
CA GLY A 90 13.62 8.44 -14.94
C GLY A 90 13.73 9.46 -16.09
N PRO A 91 14.63 9.24 -17.05
CA PRO A 91 14.90 10.17 -18.13
C PRO A 91 13.82 10.11 -19.22
N ASN A 92 13.62 11.22 -19.93
CA ASN A 92 12.59 11.38 -20.97
C ASN A 92 12.83 10.54 -22.24
N ASN A 93 13.94 9.81 -22.29
CA ASN A 93 14.40 9.01 -23.41
C ASN A 93 14.19 7.50 -23.19
N VAL A 94 13.32 7.12 -22.25
CA VAL A 94 12.96 5.72 -21.99
C VAL A 94 11.50 5.47 -22.37
N ALA A 95 11.25 4.36 -23.04
CA ALA A 95 9.95 3.88 -23.45
C ALA A 95 9.70 2.43 -23.01
N ASP A 96 8.46 2.00 -23.18
CA ASP A 96 7.89 0.71 -22.76
C ASP A 96 7.84 0.54 -21.24
N ALA A 97 7.61 -0.67 -20.73
CA ALA A 97 7.55 -0.96 -19.30
C ALA A 97 8.97 -0.94 -18.71
N PRO A 98 9.38 0.13 -18.00
CA PRO A 98 10.74 0.20 -17.48
C PRO A 98 10.87 -0.69 -16.25
N VAL A 99 12.04 -1.30 -16.07
CA VAL A 99 12.39 -2.09 -14.89
C VAL A 99 13.30 -1.27 -13.99
N PHE A 100 12.87 -1.08 -12.75
CA PHE A 100 13.64 -0.40 -11.71
C PHE A 100 14.30 -1.45 -10.81
N LEU A 101 15.63 -1.49 -10.77
CA LEU A 101 16.39 -2.40 -9.92
C LEU A 101 17.23 -1.62 -8.92
N ARG A 102 16.92 -1.73 -7.63
CA ARG A 102 17.77 -1.23 -6.54
C ARG A 102 18.86 -2.26 -6.26
N LYS A 103 20.13 -1.85 -6.37
CA LYS A 103 21.28 -2.69 -6.03
C LYS A 103 21.72 -2.51 -4.58
N ARG A 104 21.76 -1.26 -4.11
CA ARG A 104 22.07 -0.85 -2.72
C ARG A 104 21.56 0.58 -2.50
N ASP A 105 21.80 1.14 -1.33
CA ASP A 105 21.45 2.53 -1.02
C ASP A 105 22.10 3.48 -2.04
N ASN A 106 21.28 4.34 -2.65
CA ASN A 106 21.69 5.30 -3.67
C ASN A 106 22.33 4.68 -4.94
N ASP A 107 22.09 3.39 -5.22
CA ASP A 107 22.58 2.69 -6.42
C ASP A 107 21.43 1.95 -7.10
N TYR A 108 20.96 2.54 -8.19
CA TYR A 108 19.77 2.11 -8.91
C TYR A 108 20.08 1.95 -10.39
N TRP A 109 19.48 0.91 -10.97
CA TRP A 109 19.49 0.65 -12.39
C TRP A 109 18.09 0.86 -12.95
N PHE A 110 18.02 1.55 -14.08
CA PHE A 110 16.78 1.82 -14.79
C PHE A 110 16.90 1.25 -16.20
N PHE A 111 16.19 0.17 -16.45
CA PHE A 111 16.21 -0.50 -17.74
C PHE A 111 14.93 -0.16 -18.51
N GLY A 112 15.06 0.19 -19.77
CA GLY A 112 13.93 0.38 -20.65
C GLY A 112 14.41 0.61 -22.08
N ARG A 113 13.48 0.58 -23.02
CA ARG A 113 13.85 0.77 -24.43
C ARG A 113 14.24 2.24 -24.65
N TYR A 114 15.35 2.47 -25.32
CA TYR A 114 15.75 3.81 -25.72
C TYR A 114 14.75 4.40 -26.72
N LYS A 115 14.28 5.61 -26.43
CA LYS A 115 13.46 6.43 -27.31
C LYS A 115 14.17 7.77 -27.53
N PRO A 116 14.59 8.09 -28.76
CA PRO A 116 15.15 9.41 -29.06
C PRO A 116 14.15 10.53 -28.67
N SER A 117 14.64 11.51 -27.92
CA SER A 117 13.92 12.76 -27.62
C SER A 117 14.85 13.95 -27.91
N ALA A 118 14.29 15.08 -28.33
CA ALA A 118 15.03 16.31 -28.64
C ALA A 118 15.89 16.80 -27.45
N ASP A 119 15.47 16.46 -26.22
CA ASP A 119 16.14 16.83 -24.97
C ASP A 119 16.99 15.68 -24.36
N SER A 120 17.33 14.66 -25.15
CA SER A 120 18.13 13.53 -24.65
C SER A 120 19.59 13.90 -24.55
N ALA A 121 20.18 13.80 -23.35
CA ALA A 121 21.62 13.90 -23.18
C ALA A 121 22.36 12.79 -23.96
N PRO A 122 23.64 13.02 -24.35
CA PRO A 122 24.44 12.03 -25.06
C PRO A 122 24.50 10.71 -24.29
N VAL A 123 24.31 9.61 -25.01
CA VAL A 123 24.35 8.25 -24.46
C VAL A 123 25.73 7.67 -24.72
N ALA A 124 26.41 7.19 -23.67
CA ALA A 124 27.70 6.51 -23.79
C ALA A 124 27.49 4.99 -23.82
N PRO A 125 28.29 4.21 -24.59
CA PRO A 125 28.25 2.76 -24.52
C PRO A 125 28.57 2.29 -23.10
N ALA A 126 27.89 1.23 -22.65
CA ALA A 126 28.23 0.55 -21.41
C ALA A 126 28.20 -0.96 -21.60
N GLU A 127 29.10 -1.64 -20.90
CA GLU A 127 29.18 -3.10 -20.87
C GLU A 127 28.68 -3.60 -19.52
N LEU A 128 27.78 -4.58 -19.54
CA LEU A 128 27.31 -5.28 -18.36
C LEU A 128 27.50 -6.78 -18.57
N ASN A 129 28.27 -7.41 -17.68
CA ASN A 129 28.52 -8.84 -17.72
C ASN A 129 27.18 -9.61 -17.71
N GLY A 130 26.98 -10.49 -18.70
CA GLY A 130 25.76 -11.28 -18.88
C GLY A 130 24.75 -10.71 -19.87
N PHE A 131 25.07 -9.61 -20.57
CA PHE A 131 24.26 -9.06 -21.64
C PHE A 131 25.06 -9.00 -22.95
N ASP A 132 24.57 -9.67 -24.00
CA ASP A 132 25.18 -9.68 -25.34
C ASP A 132 24.75 -8.49 -26.21
N VAL A 133 23.89 -7.62 -25.68
CA VAL A 133 23.36 -6.44 -26.38
C VAL A 133 24.10 -5.18 -25.94
N PRO A 134 24.49 -4.29 -26.88
CA PRO A 134 25.12 -3.02 -26.53
C PRO A 134 24.19 -2.19 -25.63
N LEU A 135 24.63 -1.91 -24.41
CA LEU A 135 23.89 -1.04 -23.50
C LEU A 135 24.33 0.41 -23.69
N MET A 136 23.42 1.33 -23.41
CA MET A 136 23.70 2.75 -23.44
C MET A 136 23.42 3.36 -22.06
N THR A 137 24.26 4.29 -21.62
CA THR A 137 24.15 4.99 -20.33
C THR A 137 23.97 6.48 -20.53
N ASN A 138 23.11 7.08 -19.71
CA ASN A 138 22.91 8.52 -19.64
C ASN A 138 23.41 9.00 -18.26
N PRO A 139 24.28 10.04 -18.17
CA PRO A 139 24.76 10.57 -16.90
C PRO A 139 23.70 11.32 -16.08
N HIS A 140 22.43 11.30 -16.47
CA HIS A 140 21.37 11.93 -15.70
C HIS A 140 21.35 11.36 -14.28
N PRO A 141 21.57 12.20 -13.23
CA PRO A 141 21.40 11.75 -11.86
C PRO A 141 19.93 11.37 -11.70
N PHE A 142 19.70 10.06 -11.58
CA PHE A 142 18.41 9.53 -11.23
C PHE A 142 18.08 10.07 -9.85
N MET A 143 16.98 10.81 -9.79
CA MET A 143 16.41 11.40 -8.59
C MET A 143 17.18 12.63 -8.09
N LYS A 144 16.49 13.78 -8.10
CA LYS A 144 16.64 14.72 -6.98
C LYS A 144 16.41 13.87 -5.73
N PRO A 145 17.30 13.85 -4.71
CA PRO A 145 17.16 12.97 -3.56
C PRO A 145 15.72 13.06 -3.08
N LEU A 146 15.08 11.89 -2.94
CA LEU A 146 13.76 11.83 -2.32
C LEU A 146 13.93 12.52 -0.95
N PRO A 147 13.06 13.47 -0.57
CA PRO A 147 13.10 14.01 0.77
C PRO A 147 13.06 12.84 1.73
N ASP A 148 13.94 12.86 2.74
CA ASP A 148 14.16 11.76 3.69
C ASP A 148 12.83 11.08 4.03
N MET A 149 12.67 9.82 3.61
CA MET A 149 11.52 8.98 3.94
C MET A 149 11.77 8.28 5.27
#